data_AF-A0A821RVV2-F1
#
_entry.id   AF-A0A821RVV2-F1
#
_cell.length_a   1.000
_cell.length_b   1.000
_cell.length_c   1.000
_cell.angle_alpha   90.00
_cell.angle_beta   90.00
_cell.angle_gamma   90.00
#
_symmetry.space_group_name_H-M   'P 1'
#
loop_
_entity.id
_entity.type
_entity.pdbx_description
1 polymer ?
#
loop_
_entity_poly.entity_id
_entity_poly.type
_entity_poly.pdbx_seq_one_letter_code
_entity_poly.pdbx_strand_id
1 'polypeptide(L)'
;MSVDHSWRGIPLTQIYGSDSPWGSPEFPLVQPAFNHAVLHHILRNGDMERPPKPHIGTDKWDQDHVRMPCSRQSLYPITDDSGCKILKERWAIIEETLSKPIKNVRDLAAAIITYNTKFKDIWTFSSLHYLFDEYLEEEETKYFFNVTLPQMAKLALGLPKLIQTAIPLLKQRENHSISLSQQQVSSLLANAFFCTFPRRNSRRTSAEYANYPFINYSNLFNLTPKEHVLEKLKSICHYFRRVCSKVPTGVITFSRRSVPPNHCPDWENSSVSLATLPVHVDSEVIIEDLPGLIQVDFANKFLGGGVLRGGCVQEEIRFVICPELMLSMLFTEVLAANETLIIIGSERYSEYTGYGSTFHWSGDHIDSTPFDSSGRRRCAVLAMDAIPYRDRANQWKKASMIRDLNKAWVGFSSYTIAEPGLQYPGIATGNWGCGAFGGTATLKSLVQMMSCAQAQRPMAYCTFHDTELRDYIERAWAMFTKHHVTVGQLFRMLLKYCDTCNVKETTLLSFFEQEFGEQPVAKDNISIDDSQSSKFEEVLLQTSPDLFSDDKEDSVEADSLTISQSMRLFSEMEKIDANSGTLNLTGPRGEEMDVAVSPDIKKRVSKKITDYFAKKS
;
A
#
# COMPACT_ATOMS: atom_id res chain seq x y z
N MET A 1 38.93 -6.33 -11.24
CA MET A 1 38.03 -6.48 -10.08
C MET A 1 36.95 -5.42 -10.23
N SER A 2 35.80 -5.76 -10.80
CA SER A 2 34.67 -4.81 -10.86
C SER A 2 34.15 -4.63 -9.44
N VAL A 3 34.05 -3.40 -8.98
CA VAL A 3 33.34 -3.08 -7.74
C VAL A 3 31.89 -3.54 -7.96
N ASP A 4 31.42 -4.50 -7.18
CA ASP A 4 30.03 -4.95 -7.27
C ASP A 4 29.15 -3.83 -6.71
N HIS A 5 28.61 -3.00 -7.59
CA HIS A 5 27.71 -1.92 -7.21
C HIS A 5 26.36 -2.51 -6.77
N SER A 6 25.69 -1.86 -5.83
CA SER A 6 24.32 -2.23 -5.39
C SER A 6 23.32 -2.18 -6.55
N TRP A 7 23.57 -1.34 -7.56
CA TRP A 7 22.67 -1.08 -8.68
C TRP A 7 23.27 -1.39 -10.05
N ARG A 8 22.39 -1.48 -11.05
CA ARG A 8 22.66 -1.70 -12.48
C ARG A 8 21.75 -0.83 -13.37
N GLY A 9 22.07 -0.70 -14.65
CA GLY A 9 21.34 0.11 -15.62
C GLY A 9 21.87 1.54 -15.70
N ILE A 10 20.98 2.53 -15.72
CA ILE A 10 21.33 3.96 -15.78
C ILE A 10 21.34 4.64 -14.39
N PRO A 11 22.08 5.74 -14.21
CA PRO A 11 22.07 6.50 -12.96
C PRO A 11 20.70 7.07 -12.60
N LEU A 12 20.39 7.18 -11.29
CA LEU A 12 19.13 7.75 -10.80
C LEU A 12 18.84 9.17 -11.32
N THR A 13 19.87 9.99 -11.57
CA THR A 13 19.69 11.34 -12.14
C THR A 13 18.97 11.33 -13.49
N GLN A 14 19.14 10.28 -14.29
CA GLN A 14 18.39 10.12 -15.54
C GLN A 14 16.94 9.66 -15.32
N ILE A 15 16.67 8.92 -14.23
CA ILE A 15 15.30 8.58 -13.80
C ILE A 15 14.56 9.83 -13.30
N TYR A 16 15.28 10.76 -12.68
CA TYR A 16 14.75 12.08 -12.29
C TYR A 16 14.63 13.08 -13.44
N GLY A 17 15.35 12.85 -14.53
CA GLY A 17 15.48 13.82 -15.64
C GLY A 17 16.21 15.09 -15.23
N SER A 18 16.94 15.06 -14.11
CA SER A 18 17.65 16.20 -13.51
C SER A 18 18.63 15.74 -12.43
N ASP A 19 19.60 16.59 -12.07
CA ASP A 19 20.58 16.29 -11.02
C ASP A 19 20.00 16.28 -9.61
N SER A 20 18.79 16.83 -9.44
CA SER A 20 18.07 16.87 -8.17
C SER A 20 16.80 16.02 -8.26
N PRO A 21 16.43 15.25 -7.22
CA PRO A 21 15.12 14.59 -7.17
C PRO A 21 13.94 15.56 -7.28
N TRP A 22 14.18 16.86 -7.04
CA TRP A 22 13.19 17.93 -7.11
C TRP A 22 13.24 18.71 -8.44
N GLY A 23 14.10 18.33 -9.39
CA GLY A 23 14.15 18.98 -10.70
C GLY A 23 13.04 18.52 -11.66
N SER A 24 12.33 17.42 -11.35
CA SER A 24 11.18 16.98 -12.14
C SER A 24 10.03 18.01 -12.12
N PRO A 25 9.18 18.06 -13.16
CA PRO A 25 7.97 18.89 -13.15
C PRO A 25 7.05 18.58 -11.96
N GLU A 26 6.34 19.59 -11.47
CA GLU A 26 5.30 19.40 -10.46
C GLU A 26 4.04 18.77 -11.06
N PHE A 27 3.26 18.08 -10.23
CA PHE A 27 1.93 17.63 -10.63
C PHE A 27 0.99 18.82 -10.86
N PRO A 28 -0.09 18.66 -11.65
CA PRO A 28 -1.03 19.75 -11.90
C PRO A 28 -1.48 20.46 -10.62
N LEU A 29 -1.64 21.78 -10.75
CA LEU A 29 -2.05 22.64 -9.65
C LEU A 29 -3.42 22.23 -9.11
N VAL A 30 -3.57 22.26 -7.78
CA VAL A 30 -4.85 22.04 -7.13
C VAL A 30 -5.78 23.21 -7.47
N GLN A 31 -6.89 22.90 -8.14
CA GLN A 31 -7.93 23.87 -8.49
C GLN A 31 -9.30 23.21 -8.41
N PRO A 32 -10.36 23.92 -7.95
CA PRO A 32 -11.69 23.35 -7.93
C PRO A 32 -12.17 23.11 -9.36
N ALA A 33 -12.70 21.92 -9.60
CA ALA A 33 -13.28 21.52 -10.87
C ALA A 33 -14.45 20.56 -10.64
N PHE A 34 -15.22 20.25 -11.68
CA PHE A 34 -16.33 19.29 -11.57
C PHE A 34 -15.87 17.89 -11.10
N ASN A 35 -14.61 17.54 -11.39
CA ASN A 35 -13.94 16.29 -11.02
C ASN A 35 -12.82 16.52 -9.99
N HIS A 36 -12.82 17.66 -9.28
CA HIS A 36 -11.84 17.94 -8.24
C HIS A 36 -12.48 18.70 -7.08
N ALA A 37 -12.79 17.99 -6.01
CA ALA A 37 -13.28 18.55 -4.76
C ALA A 37 -12.10 19.12 -3.94
N VAL A 38 -12.07 20.44 -3.74
CA VAL A 38 -11.05 21.12 -2.92
C VAL A 38 -11.68 21.61 -1.63
N LEU A 39 -11.26 21.04 -0.49
CA LEU A 39 -11.89 21.26 0.81
C LEU A 39 -11.25 22.38 1.63
N HIS A 40 -10.35 23.15 1.02
CA HIS A 40 -9.68 24.29 1.64
C HIS A 40 -9.58 25.45 0.66
N HIS A 41 -9.24 26.63 1.19
CA HIS A 41 -8.89 27.78 0.37
C HIS A 41 -7.51 27.56 -0.26
N ILE A 42 -7.39 27.84 -1.56
CA ILE A 42 -6.11 27.78 -2.27
C ILE A 42 -5.24 28.94 -1.83
N LEU A 43 -4.01 28.64 -1.44
CA LEU A 43 -3.01 29.62 -1.02
C LEU A 43 -2.52 30.39 -2.25
N ARG A 44 -2.73 31.72 -2.29
CA ARG A 44 -2.33 32.54 -3.44
C ARG A 44 -0.83 32.78 -3.55
N ASN A 45 -0.09 32.70 -2.44
CA ASN A 45 1.34 33.05 -2.35
C ASN A 45 2.21 31.95 -1.69
N GLY A 46 1.71 30.72 -1.56
CA GLY A 46 2.46 29.66 -0.88
C GLY A 46 2.78 29.93 0.59
N ASP A 47 1.96 30.71 1.29
CA ASP A 47 2.11 30.93 2.74
C ASP A 47 1.82 29.62 3.49
N MET A 48 2.89 28.97 3.93
CA MET A 48 2.87 27.70 4.66
C MET A 48 3.03 27.89 6.18
N GLU A 49 2.97 29.14 6.69
CA GLU A 49 3.08 29.41 8.14
C GLU A 49 1.86 28.91 8.92
N ARG A 50 0.71 28.81 8.25
CA ARG A 50 -0.57 28.42 8.86
C ARG A 50 -1.29 27.39 7.98
N PRO A 51 -2.09 26.50 8.59
CA PRO A 51 -2.89 25.55 7.82
C PRO A 51 -3.90 26.28 6.91
N PRO A 52 -4.17 25.76 5.70
CA PRO A 52 -5.18 26.31 4.80
C PRO A 52 -6.54 26.43 5.48
N LYS A 53 -7.22 27.56 5.24
CA LYS A 53 -8.58 27.76 5.77
C LYS A 53 -9.54 26.74 5.16
N PRO A 54 -10.41 26.08 5.94
CA PRO A 54 -11.45 25.20 5.40
C PRO A 54 -12.35 25.89 4.38
N HIS A 55 -12.72 25.17 3.32
CA HIS A 55 -13.74 25.61 2.38
C HIS A 55 -15.13 25.49 3.00
N ILE A 56 -15.93 26.55 2.88
CA ILE A 56 -17.30 26.61 3.39
C ILE A 56 -18.24 26.01 2.34
N GLY A 57 -18.96 24.96 2.71
CA GLY A 57 -19.97 24.32 1.88
C GLY A 57 -21.16 23.86 2.72
N THR A 58 -21.75 22.74 2.33
CA THR A 58 -22.91 22.15 3.02
C THR A 58 -22.66 20.69 3.38
N ASP A 59 -23.22 20.27 4.52
CA ASP A 59 -23.31 18.84 4.87
C ASP A 59 -24.17 18.10 3.84
N LYS A 60 -23.79 16.85 3.56
CA LYS A 60 -24.59 15.94 2.74
C LYS A 60 -24.62 14.57 3.39
N TRP A 61 -25.82 14.02 3.45
CA TRP A 61 -26.07 12.66 3.90
C TRP A 61 -26.79 11.92 2.77
N ASP A 62 -26.02 11.53 1.76
CA ASP A 62 -26.48 10.72 0.63
C ASP A 62 -25.49 9.58 0.32
N GLN A 63 -25.76 8.81 -0.73
CA GLN A 63 -24.96 7.66 -1.15
C GLN A 63 -23.68 8.03 -1.92
N ASP A 64 -23.48 9.32 -2.21
CA ASP A 64 -22.38 9.84 -3.04
C ASP A 64 -21.33 10.56 -2.19
N HIS A 65 -21.60 10.79 -0.89
CA HIS A 65 -20.71 11.47 0.03
C HIS A 65 -20.50 10.64 1.32
N VAL A 66 -19.37 10.91 1.99
CA VAL A 66 -19.05 10.29 3.28
C VAL A 66 -20.13 10.64 4.31
N ARG A 67 -20.65 9.63 5.02
CA ARG A 67 -21.52 9.84 6.19
C ARG A 67 -20.70 10.43 7.35
N MET A 68 -20.70 11.75 7.48
CA MET A 68 -19.92 12.45 8.51
C MET A 68 -20.47 12.18 9.93
N PRO A 69 -19.62 11.90 10.93
CA PRO A 69 -20.09 11.61 12.29
C PRO A 69 -20.80 12.80 12.94
N CYS A 70 -20.47 14.03 12.51
CA CYS A 70 -21.05 15.28 12.97
C CYS A 70 -22.29 15.74 12.19
N SER A 71 -22.79 14.96 11.23
CA SER A 71 -24.06 15.27 10.56
C SER A 71 -25.24 15.13 11.53
N ARG A 72 -26.23 16.02 11.42
CA ARG A 72 -27.50 15.91 12.18
C ARG A 72 -28.27 14.64 11.86
N GLN A 73 -27.99 14.00 10.73
CA GLN A 73 -28.60 12.73 10.32
C GLN A 73 -27.88 11.49 10.92
N SER A 74 -26.74 11.69 11.57
CA SER A 74 -26.06 10.68 12.36
C SER A 74 -26.81 10.47 13.68
N LEU A 75 -27.87 9.67 13.66
CA LEU A 75 -28.72 9.40 14.82
C LEU A 75 -28.32 8.10 15.54
N TYR A 76 -28.48 8.07 16.87
CA TYR A 76 -28.22 6.91 17.72
C TYR A 76 -29.43 6.59 18.61
N PRO A 77 -29.85 5.31 18.69
CA PRO A 77 -30.93 4.91 19.60
C PRO A 77 -30.43 4.83 21.03
N ILE A 78 -31.10 5.55 21.93
CA ILE A 78 -30.88 5.52 23.37
C ILE A 78 -32.17 5.06 24.04
N THR A 79 -32.06 4.20 25.06
CA THR A 79 -33.18 3.85 25.92
C THR A 79 -33.27 4.89 27.04
N ASP A 80 -34.41 5.55 27.19
CA ASP A 80 -34.65 6.47 28.31
C ASP A 80 -34.95 5.74 29.64
N ASP A 81 -35.11 6.50 30.71
CA ASP A 81 -35.40 5.98 32.06
C ASP A 81 -36.76 5.23 32.14
N SER A 82 -37.62 5.42 31.14
CA SER A 82 -38.92 4.73 31.01
C SER A 82 -38.85 3.46 30.14
N GLY A 83 -37.68 3.13 29.58
CA GLY A 83 -37.49 1.99 28.69
C GLY A 83 -37.81 2.28 27.21
N CYS A 84 -38.15 3.52 26.85
CA CYS A 84 -38.49 3.91 25.48
C CYS A 84 -37.24 4.21 24.66
N LYS A 85 -37.21 3.79 23.38
CA LYS A 85 -36.10 4.06 22.45
C LYS A 85 -36.28 5.42 21.78
N ILE A 86 -35.47 6.38 22.17
CA ILE A 86 -35.41 7.72 21.57
C ILE A 86 -34.18 7.82 20.66
N LEU A 87 -34.32 8.45 19.50
CA LEU A 87 -33.18 8.79 18.65
C LEU A 87 -32.59 10.13 19.09
N LYS A 88 -31.30 10.15 19.42
CA LYS A 88 -30.53 11.39 19.66
C LYS A 88 -29.46 11.57 18.59
N GLU A 89 -29.06 12.81 18.37
CA GLU A 89 -27.88 13.11 17.54
C GLU A 89 -26.65 12.42 18.15
N ARG A 90 -26.04 11.52 17.39
CA ARG A 90 -24.88 10.73 17.82
C ARG A 90 -23.68 11.63 18.10
N TRP A 91 -23.56 12.74 17.38
CA TRP A 91 -22.48 13.71 17.59
C TRP A 91 -22.52 14.33 18.98
N ALA A 92 -23.70 14.66 19.52
CA ALA A 92 -23.83 15.19 20.88
C ALA A 92 -23.30 14.19 21.93
N ILE A 93 -23.55 12.89 21.73
CA ILE A 93 -23.01 11.81 22.58
C ILE A 93 -21.48 11.76 22.49
N ILE A 94 -20.94 11.85 21.25
CA ILE A 94 -19.49 11.85 21.00
C ILE A 94 -18.84 13.08 21.67
N GLU A 95 -19.41 14.27 21.52
CA GLU A 95 -18.94 15.51 22.14
C GLU A 95 -18.92 15.40 23.67
N GLU A 96 -20.03 14.96 24.27
CA GLU A 96 -20.11 14.81 25.72
C GLU A 96 -19.10 13.77 26.24
N THR A 97 -18.89 12.68 25.49
CA THR A 97 -17.99 11.61 25.88
C THR A 97 -16.52 12.02 25.75
N LEU A 98 -16.11 12.56 24.61
CA LEU A 98 -14.71 12.91 24.33
C LEU A 98 -14.27 14.23 24.98
N SER A 99 -15.21 15.04 25.49
CA SER A 99 -14.88 16.22 26.31
C SER A 99 -14.51 15.87 27.75
N LYS A 100 -14.85 14.67 28.22
CA LYS A 100 -14.50 14.18 29.56
C LYS A 100 -13.05 13.69 29.58
N PRO A 101 -12.32 13.85 30.70
CA PRO A 101 -10.96 13.31 30.83
C PRO A 101 -10.93 11.78 30.68
N ILE A 102 -10.07 11.28 29.78
CA ILE A 102 -9.80 9.85 29.58
C ILE A 102 -8.41 9.57 30.16
N LYS A 103 -8.33 8.90 31.32
CA LYS A 103 -7.09 8.82 32.11
C LYS A 103 -6.25 7.59 31.82
N ASN A 104 -6.85 6.56 31.22
CA ASN A 104 -6.19 5.29 30.94
C ASN A 104 -6.88 4.57 29.78
N VAL A 105 -6.34 3.42 29.38
CA VAL A 105 -6.83 2.65 28.23
C VAL A 105 -8.22 2.05 28.44
N ARG A 106 -8.63 1.77 29.69
CA ARG A 106 -9.97 1.26 30.01
C ARG A 106 -11.01 2.36 29.87
N ASP A 107 -10.69 3.58 30.30
CA ASP A 107 -11.52 4.76 30.05
C ASP A 107 -11.68 5.02 28.54
N LEU A 108 -10.60 4.85 27.76
CA LEU A 108 -10.63 5.02 26.30
C LEU A 108 -11.54 3.99 25.63
N ALA A 109 -11.40 2.70 25.98
CA ALA A 109 -12.27 1.65 25.48
C ALA A 109 -13.75 1.92 25.83
N ALA A 110 -14.03 2.31 27.09
CA ALA A 110 -15.37 2.65 27.54
C ALA A 110 -15.96 3.87 26.80
N ALA A 111 -15.15 4.89 26.56
CA ALA A 111 -15.52 6.06 25.77
C ALA A 111 -15.93 5.66 24.34
N ILE A 112 -15.14 4.82 23.66
CA ILE A 112 -15.44 4.34 22.30
C ILE A 112 -16.74 3.53 22.26
N ILE A 113 -16.99 2.70 23.28
CA ILE A 113 -18.21 1.88 23.38
C ILE A 113 -19.47 2.72 23.62
N THR A 114 -19.37 3.88 24.26
CA THR A 114 -20.53 4.73 24.61
C THR A 114 -21.40 5.09 23.40
N TYR A 115 -20.78 5.35 22.24
CA TYR A 115 -21.46 5.61 20.97
C TYR A 115 -21.34 4.44 19.96
N ASN A 116 -20.94 3.26 20.43
CA ASN A 116 -20.84 2.00 19.69
C ASN A 116 -21.41 0.81 20.49
N THR A 117 -22.46 1.02 21.29
CA THR A 117 -23.00 0.05 22.26
C THR A 117 -23.35 -1.33 21.69
N LYS A 118 -23.67 -1.42 20.40
CA LYS A 118 -23.88 -2.72 19.70
C LYS A 118 -22.65 -3.63 19.71
N PHE A 119 -21.48 -3.09 19.97
CA PHE A 119 -20.20 -3.80 19.98
C PHE A 119 -19.63 -3.98 21.39
N LYS A 120 -20.36 -3.62 22.45
CA LYS A 120 -19.90 -3.70 23.85
C LYS A 120 -19.36 -5.09 24.22
N ASP A 121 -20.05 -6.14 23.77
CA ASP A 121 -19.69 -7.53 24.07
C ASP A 121 -18.89 -8.20 22.94
N ILE A 122 -18.47 -7.41 21.93
CA ILE A 122 -17.75 -7.89 20.73
C ILE A 122 -16.34 -7.32 20.68
N TRP A 123 -16.16 -6.05 21.02
CA TRP A 123 -14.86 -5.39 21.00
C TRP A 123 -14.18 -5.53 22.36
N THR A 124 -13.13 -6.36 22.39
CA THR A 124 -12.31 -6.64 23.58
C THR A 124 -11.16 -5.66 23.78
N PHE A 125 -10.78 -4.92 22.73
CA PHE A 125 -9.64 -3.99 22.72
C PHE A 125 -8.32 -4.63 23.17
N SER A 126 -8.13 -5.93 22.94
CA SER A 126 -7.02 -6.72 23.47
C SER A 126 -5.63 -6.15 23.13
N SER A 127 -5.36 -5.79 21.88
CA SER A 127 -4.07 -5.18 21.49
C SER A 127 -3.90 -3.78 22.05
N LEU A 128 -4.99 -3.00 22.14
CA LEU A 128 -4.94 -1.65 22.69
C LEU A 128 -4.62 -1.67 24.18
N HIS A 129 -5.26 -2.56 24.95
CA HIS A 129 -4.96 -2.78 26.36
C HIS A 129 -3.50 -3.18 26.56
N TYR A 130 -3.06 -4.24 25.88
CA TYR A 130 -1.70 -4.75 26.02
C TYR A 130 -0.64 -3.69 25.66
N LEU A 131 -0.88 -2.88 24.62
CA LEU A 131 0.03 -1.80 24.24
C LEU A 131 0.31 -0.86 25.42
N PHE A 132 -0.73 -0.34 26.06
CA PHE A 132 -0.57 0.70 27.09
C PHE A 132 -0.27 0.14 28.48
N ASP A 133 -0.67 -1.10 28.76
CA ASP A 133 -0.53 -1.71 30.07
C ASP A 133 0.79 -2.47 30.25
N GLU A 134 1.27 -3.11 29.18
CA GLU A 134 2.39 -4.06 29.25
C GLU A 134 3.53 -3.74 28.28
N TYR A 135 3.25 -3.12 27.12
CA TYR A 135 4.25 -2.95 26.05
C TYR A 135 4.98 -1.61 26.10
N LEU A 136 4.26 -0.50 26.24
CA LEU A 136 4.84 0.83 26.35
C LEU A 136 5.37 1.08 27.76
N GLU A 137 6.43 1.88 27.85
CA GLU A 137 6.92 2.31 29.15
C GLU A 137 5.92 3.24 29.86
N GLU A 138 5.97 3.25 31.19
CA GLU A 138 5.03 4.03 32.02
C GLU A 138 5.03 5.52 31.67
N GLU A 139 6.20 6.09 31.33
CA GLU A 139 6.34 7.50 30.93
C GLU A 139 5.64 7.78 29.60
N GLU A 140 5.75 6.88 28.62
CA GLU A 140 5.12 7.01 27.31
C GLU A 140 3.59 6.89 27.43
N THR A 141 3.12 5.91 28.21
CA THR A 141 1.69 5.74 28.51
C THR A 141 1.13 6.99 29.21
N LYS A 142 1.82 7.51 30.24
CA LYS A 142 1.42 8.76 30.91
C LYS A 142 1.39 9.94 29.96
N TYR A 143 2.41 10.10 29.10
CA TYR A 143 2.45 11.18 28.13
C TYR A 143 1.30 11.07 27.11
N PHE A 144 0.98 9.86 26.66
CA PHE A 144 -0.14 9.63 25.75
C PHE A 144 -1.46 10.10 26.36
N PHE A 145 -1.83 9.60 27.55
CA PHE A 145 -3.13 9.93 28.17
C PHE A 145 -3.20 11.37 28.70
N ASN A 146 -2.09 11.96 29.17
CA ASN A 146 -2.11 13.31 29.74
C ASN A 146 -1.93 14.42 28.69
N VAL A 147 -1.29 14.12 27.55
CA VAL A 147 -0.92 15.15 26.56
C VAL A 147 -1.49 14.82 25.19
N THR A 148 -1.20 13.63 24.64
CA THR A 148 -1.52 13.32 23.24
C THR A 148 -3.01 13.08 23.02
N LEU A 149 -3.62 12.18 23.78
CA LEU A 149 -5.02 11.79 23.65
C LEU A 149 -6.01 12.96 23.87
N PRO A 150 -5.81 13.87 24.85
CA PRO A 150 -6.67 15.05 24.99
C PRO A 150 -6.60 15.99 23.78
N GLN A 151 -5.43 16.11 23.14
CA GLN A 151 -5.29 16.92 21.92
C GLN A 151 -5.91 16.20 20.70
N MET A 152 -5.79 14.87 20.62
CA MET A 152 -6.53 14.07 19.63
C MET A 152 -8.04 14.25 19.77
N ALA A 153 -8.57 14.24 21.00
CA ALA A 153 -9.99 14.47 21.26
C ALA A 153 -10.42 15.87 20.81
N LYS A 154 -9.65 16.93 21.13
CA LYS A 154 -9.90 18.30 20.62
C LYS A 154 -9.88 18.35 19.10
N LEU A 155 -8.92 17.68 18.48
CA LEU A 155 -8.77 17.61 17.03
C LEU A 155 -9.96 16.88 16.39
N ALA A 156 -10.44 15.79 16.98
CA ALA A 156 -11.61 15.05 16.54
C ALA A 156 -12.91 15.87 16.70
N LEU A 157 -13.10 16.54 17.84
CA LEU A 157 -14.26 17.39 18.11
C LEU A 157 -14.25 18.70 17.30
N GLY A 158 -13.08 19.12 16.81
CA GLY A 158 -12.94 20.24 15.86
C GLY A 158 -13.46 19.93 14.45
N LEU A 159 -13.86 18.69 14.16
CA LEU A 159 -14.26 18.23 12.83
C LEU A 159 -15.30 19.14 12.14
N PRO A 160 -16.39 19.60 12.78
CA PRO A 160 -17.39 20.46 12.12
C PRO A 160 -16.83 21.82 11.67
N LYS A 161 -15.76 22.30 12.32
CA LYS A 161 -15.07 23.55 11.96
C LYS A 161 -14.06 23.32 10.84
N LEU A 162 -13.46 22.13 10.79
CA LEU A 162 -12.41 21.77 9.83
C LEU A 162 -12.98 21.21 8.52
N ILE A 163 -14.08 20.48 8.57
CA ILE A 163 -14.77 19.92 7.40
C ILE A 163 -16.15 20.57 7.30
N GLN A 164 -16.22 21.66 6.55
CA GLN A 164 -17.45 22.44 6.36
C GLN A 164 -18.12 22.15 5.02
N THR A 165 -17.64 21.17 4.26
CA THR A 165 -18.23 20.73 3.01
C THR A 165 -18.20 19.21 2.92
N ALA A 166 -19.15 18.62 2.21
CA ALA A 166 -19.23 17.19 2.02
C ALA A 166 -17.99 16.64 1.28
N ILE A 167 -17.50 15.47 1.73
CA ILE A 167 -16.43 14.72 1.08
C ILE A 167 -17.10 13.75 0.10
N PRO A 168 -16.88 13.86 -1.23
CA PRO A 168 -17.44 12.90 -2.18
C PRO A 168 -16.76 11.54 -2.01
N LEU A 169 -17.49 10.47 -2.35
CA LEU A 169 -16.93 9.14 -2.47
C LEU A 169 -16.28 8.98 -3.84
N LEU A 170 -15.05 8.48 -3.88
CA LEU A 170 -14.34 8.10 -5.09
C LEU A 170 -14.84 6.73 -5.55
N LYS A 171 -15.95 6.73 -6.29
CA LYS A 171 -16.64 5.52 -6.77
C LYS A 171 -15.95 4.87 -7.96
N GLN A 172 -16.23 3.59 -8.17
CA GLN A 172 -15.77 2.86 -9.36
C GLN A 172 -16.22 3.56 -10.65
N ARG A 173 -15.35 3.50 -11.66
CA ARG A 173 -15.50 4.04 -13.02
C ARG A 173 -15.50 5.56 -13.10
N GLU A 174 -15.23 6.26 -12.00
CA GLU A 174 -15.12 7.71 -11.95
C GLU A 174 -13.67 8.16 -11.92
N ASN A 175 -13.39 9.26 -12.61
CA ASN A 175 -12.14 10.01 -12.49
C ASN A 175 -12.42 11.25 -11.65
N HIS A 176 -11.98 11.25 -10.40
CA HIS A 176 -12.27 12.33 -9.45
C HIS A 176 -11.11 12.48 -8.46
N SER A 177 -10.81 13.72 -8.09
CA SER A 177 -9.81 14.08 -7.08
C SER A 177 -10.41 14.76 -5.86
N ILE A 178 -9.79 14.58 -4.70
CA ILE A 178 -10.12 15.26 -3.45
C ILE A 178 -8.83 15.86 -2.88
N SER A 179 -8.83 17.17 -2.61
CA SER A 179 -7.72 17.84 -1.92
C SER A 179 -8.15 18.34 -0.55
N LEU A 180 -7.41 17.97 0.49
CA LEU A 180 -7.61 18.38 1.88
C LEU A 180 -6.30 18.94 2.44
N SER A 181 -6.38 19.87 3.39
CA SER A 181 -5.22 20.20 4.23
C SER A 181 -4.83 19.01 5.12
N GLN A 182 -3.55 18.88 5.47
CA GLN A 182 -3.09 17.86 6.41
C GLN A 182 -3.81 17.99 7.77
N GLN A 183 -4.15 19.20 8.23
CA GLN A 183 -4.94 19.40 9.45
C GLN A 183 -6.34 18.76 9.36
N GLN A 184 -7.01 18.88 8.21
CA GLN A 184 -8.29 18.21 7.95
C GLN A 184 -8.12 16.68 7.96
N VAL A 185 -7.05 16.17 7.33
CA VAL A 185 -6.71 14.75 7.35
C VAL A 185 -6.49 14.24 8.77
N SER A 186 -5.73 14.95 9.59
CA SER A 186 -5.49 14.58 10.99
C SER A 186 -6.77 14.56 11.83
N SER A 187 -7.72 15.48 11.60
CA SER A 187 -9.02 15.47 12.28
C SER A 187 -9.91 14.28 11.87
N LEU A 188 -9.92 13.93 10.59
CA LEU A 188 -10.63 12.75 10.09
C LEU A 188 -10.02 11.45 10.63
N LEU A 189 -8.69 11.35 10.68
CA LEU A 189 -8.01 10.18 11.27
C LEU A 189 -8.18 10.11 12.79
N ALA A 190 -8.22 11.23 13.51
CA ALA A 190 -8.56 11.22 14.94
C ALA A 190 -9.98 10.67 15.16
N ASN A 191 -10.94 11.03 14.31
CA ASN A 191 -12.28 10.44 14.31
C ASN A 191 -12.28 8.93 14.00
N ALA A 192 -11.42 8.48 13.08
CA ALA A 192 -11.22 7.05 12.79
C ALA A 192 -10.64 6.29 13.99
N PHE A 193 -9.67 6.88 14.70
CA PHE A 193 -9.08 6.33 15.94
C PHE A 193 -10.15 6.16 17.03
N PHE A 194 -10.98 7.19 17.26
CA PHE A 194 -12.11 7.11 18.19
C PHE A 194 -13.30 6.31 17.64
N CYS A 195 -13.21 5.72 16.45
CA CYS A 195 -14.25 4.90 15.84
C CYS A 195 -15.62 5.60 15.70
N THR A 196 -15.61 6.88 15.32
CA THR A 196 -16.84 7.70 15.27
C THR A 196 -17.62 7.53 13.96
N PHE A 197 -16.97 7.14 12.85
CA PHE A 197 -17.64 7.08 11.54
C PHE A 197 -18.83 6.11 11.56
N PRO A 198 -20.07 6.59 11.30
CA PRO A 198 -21.27 5.77 11.27
C PRO A 198 -21.28 4.84 10.06
N ARG A 199 -22.02 3.73 10.13
CA ARG A 199 -22.20 2.76 9.02
C ARG A 199 -20.93 2.02 8.57
N ARG A 200 -19.77 2.25 9.22
CA ARG A 200 -18.46 1.67 8.84
C ARG A 200 -17.99 0.46 9.66
N ASN A 201 -18.85 -0.08 10.53
CA ASN A 201 -18.47 -1.18 11.45
C ASN A 201 -19.11 -2.53 11.10
N SER A 202 -20.04 -2.58 10.13
CA SER A 202 -20.72 -3.82 9.73
C SER A 202 -19.85 -4.65 8.79
N ARG A 203 -19.79 -5.96 9.02
CA ARG A 203 -19.15 -6.94 8.12
C ARG A 203 -20.13 -7.64 7.17
N ARG A 204 -21.42 -7.24 7.20
CA ARG A 204 -22.44 -7.83 6.32
C ARG A 204 -22.25 -7.38 4.89
N THR A 205 -22.44 -8.28 3.93
CA THR A 205 -22.38 -7.99 2.49
C THR A 205 -23.42 -6.98 2.02
N SER A 206 -24.57 -6.92 2.70
CA SER A 206 -25.64 -5.96 2.42
C SER A 206 -25.44 -4.60 3.08
N ALA A 207 -24.30 -4.37 3.75
CA ALA A 207 -23.99 -3.07 4.34
C ALA A 207 -23.72 -2.02 3.25
N GLU A 208 -24.15 -0.79 3.49
CA GLU A 208 -23.96 0.37 2.59
C GLU A 208 -22.51 0.54 2.11
N TYR A 209 -21.54 0.29 3.00
CA TYR A 209 -20.11 0.44 2.74
C TYR A 209 -19.38 -0.90 2.56
N ALA A 210 -20.06 -1.97 2.15
CA ALA A 210 -19.44 -3.31 1.99
C ALA A 210 -18.33 -3.34 0.93
N ASN A 211 -18.36 -2.42 -0.03
CA ASN A 211 -17.38 -2.20 -1.10
C ASN A 211 -16.32 -1.14 -0.75
N TYR A 212 -16.24 -0.67 0.50
CA TYR A 212 -15.20 0.23 0.99
C TYR A 212 -14.33 -0.44 2.06
N PRO A 213 -13.05 -0.05 2.20
CA PRO A 213 -12.22 -0.50 3.31
C PRO A 213 -12.82 -0.11 4.68
N PHE A 214 -12.42 -0.81 5.74
CA PHE A 214 -12.73 -0.38 7.10
C PHE A 214 -11.89 0.84 7.46
N ILE A 215 -12.49 1.89 8.00
CA ILE A 215 -11.76 3.10 8.43
C ILE A 215 -11.61 3.21 9.95
N ASN A 216 -12.58 2.72 10.73
CA ASN A 216 -12.53 2.78 12.19
C ASN A 216 -11.50 1.79 12.74
N TYR A 217 -10.72 2.21 13.75
CA TYR A 217 -9.56 1.47 14.23
C TYR A 217 -9.91 0.30 15.16
N SER A 218 -11.19 0.06 15.43
CA SER A 218 -11.64 -1.05 16.28
C SER A 218 -11.12 -2.40 15.80
N ASN A 219 -10.98 -2.63 14.48
CA ASN A 219 -10.40 -3.88 13.99
C ASN A 219 -8.95 -4.08 14.44
N LEU A 220 -8.15 -3.01 14.52
CA LEU A 220 -6.75 -3.06 14.96
C LEU A 220 -6.66 -3.23 16.49
N PHE A 221 -7.50 -2.49 17.22
CA PHE A 221 -7.53 -2.56 18.69
C PHE A 221 -7.90 -3.95 19.23
N ASN A 222 -8.75 -4.67 18.51
CA ASN A 222 -9.29 -5.98 18.92
C ASN A 222 -8.39 -7.17 18.58
N LEU A 223 -7.27 -6.98 17.88
CA LEU A 223 -6.40 -8.08 17.49
C LEU A 223 -5.74 -8.73 18.71
N THR A 224 -5.24 -9.95 18.50
CA THR A 224 -4.24 -10.55 19.39
C THR A 224 -2.97 -9.70 19.38
N PRO A 225 -2.39 -9.36 20.55
CA PRO A 225 -1.22 -8.49 20.66
C PRO A 225 0.06 -9.17 20.17
N LYS A 226 0.25 -9.22 18.85
CA LYS A 226 1.51 -9.62 18.22
C LYS A 226 2.43 -8.39 18.11
N GLU A 227 3.74 -8.60 18.13
CA GLU A 227 4.73 -7.52 18.13
C GLU A 227 4.50 -6.50 17.01
N HIS A 228 4.41 -6.97 15.75
CA HIS A 228 4.17 -6.09 14.61
C HIS A 228 2.84 -5.31 14.69
N VAL A 229 1.81 -5.85 15.36
CA VAL A 229 0.54 -5.14 15.59
C VAL A 229 0.73 -4.00 16.59
N LEU A 230 1.48 -4.24 17.66
CA LEU A 230 1.79 -3.26 18.69
C LEU A 230 2.68 -2.14 18.13
N GLU A 231 3.66 -2.50 17.30
CA GLU A 231 4.55 -1.56 16.61
C GLU A 231 3.79 -0.69 15.58
N LYS A 232 2.77 -1.23 14.91
CA LYS A 232 1.84 -0.41 14.11
C LYS A 232 1.05 0.59 14.96
N LEU A 233 0.50 0.15 16.10
CA LEU A 233 -0.21 1.04 17.02
C LEU A 233 0.72 2.13 17.58
N LYS A 234 1.96 1.79 17.92
CA LYS A 234 2.99 2.70 18.38
C LYS A 234 3.30 3.78 17.33
N SER A 235 3.47 3.37 16.07
CA SER A 235 3.66 4.28 14.93
C SER A 235 2.48 5.23 14.70
N ILE A 236 1.24 4.74 14.85
CA ILE A 236 0.02 5.55 14.77
C ILE A 236 -0.03 6.57 15.92
N CYS A 237 0.29 6.14 17.15
CA CYS A 237 0.35 7.04 18.30
C CYS A 237 1.43 8.12 18.11
N HIS A 238 2.56 7.75 17.50
CA HIS A 238 3.62 8.68 17.12
C HIS A 238 3.13 9.76 16.14
N TYR A 239 2.40 9.38 15.09
CA TYR A 239 1.77 10.35 14.17
C TYR A 239 0.87 11.34 14.89
N PHE A 240 -0.03 10.85 15.76
CA PHE A 240 -0.91 11.74 16.51
C PHE A 240 -0.16 12.67 17.45
N ARG A 241 0.91 12.18 18.10
CA ARG A 241 1.81 13.02 18.90
C ARG A 241 2.39 14.16 18.06
N ARG A 242 2.89 13.88 16.85
CA ARG A 242 3.46 14.88 15.93
C ARG A 242 2.44 15.94 15.55
N VAL A 243 1.29 15.54 14.97
CA VAL A 243 0.30 16.50 14.45
C VAL A 243 -0.45 17.27 15.54
N CYS A 244 -0.55 16.72 16.75
CA CYS A 244 -1.09 17.42 17.91
C CYS A 244 -0.09 18.39 18.55
N SER A 245 1.21 18.13 18.41
CA SER A 245 2.27 19.01 18.93
C SER A 245 2.54 20.18 17.99
N LYS A 246 2.51 19.93 16.67
CA LYS A 246 2.66 20.93 15.62
C LYS A 246 1.63 20.66 14.53
N VAL A 247 0.69 21.60 14.38
CA VAL A 247 -0.35 21.49 13.34
C VAL A 247 0.31 21.49 11.96
N PRO A 248 0.05 20.46 11.13
CA PRO A 248 0.63 20.40 9.80
C PRO A 248 -0.05 21.39 8.86
N THR A 249 0.72 22.00 7.96
CA THR A 249 0.27 23.11 7.09
C THR A 249 0.14 22.74 5.63
N GLY A 250 0.55 21.54 5.23
CA GLY A 250 0.48 21.09 3.84
C GLY A 250 -0.91 20.66 3.38
N VAL A 251 -0.94 20.21 2.13
CA VAL A 251 -2.11 19.72 1.40
C VAL A 251 -1.85 18.30 0.91
N ILE A 252 -2.89 17.48 0.87
CA ILE A 252 -2.86 16.13 0.29
C ILE A 252 -3.95 16.04 -0.75
N THR A 253 -3.63 15.45 -1.90
CA THR A 253 -4.56 15.17 -2.99
C THR A 253 -4.68 13.69 -3.23
N PHE A 254 -5.90 13.17 -3.28
CA PHE A 254 -6.23 11.79 -3.60
C PHE A 254 -6.96 11.78 -4.94
N SER A 255 -6.44 11.09 -5.94
CA SER A 255 -7.00 11.09 -7.29
C SER A 255 -7.26 9.67 -7.77
N ARG A 256 -8.54 9.31 -7.93
CA ARG A 256 -8.94 8.05 -8.55
C ARG A 256 -8.86 8.20 -10.06
N ARG A 257 -8.20 7.24 -10.71
CA ARG A 257 -8.11 7.15 -12.17
C ARG A 257 -8.79 5.88 -12.64
N SER A 258 -9.65 5.99 -13.65
CA SER A 258 -10.30 4.87 -14.33
C SER A 258 -10.16 5.03 -15.84
N VAL A 259 -9.65 4.02 -16.52
CA VAL A 259 -9.54 4.01 -17.99
C VAL A 259 -10.41 2.91 -18.58
N PRO A 260 -11.40 3.21 -19.44
CA PRO A 260 -12.22 2.19 -20.09
C PRO A 260 -11.37 1.09 -20.77
N PRO A 261 -11.77 -0.19 -20.72
CA PRO A 261 -10.97 -1.28 -21.29
C PRO A 261 -10.60 -1.11 -22.77
N ASN A 262 -11.46 -0.49 -23.56
CA ASN A 262 -11.23 -0.20 -24.98
C ASN A 262 -10.24 0.96 -25.22
N HIS A 263 -9.86 1.70 -24.18
CA HIS A 263 -8.84 2.74 -24.22
C HIS A 263 -7.50 2.28 -23.62
N CYS A 264 -7.43 1.04 -23.13
CA CYS A 264 -6.15 0.44 -22.74
C CYS A 264 -5.29 0.13 -23.99
N PRO A 265 -3.96 0.07 -23.86
CA PRO A 265 -3.07 -0.22 -24.98
C PRO A 265 -3.39 -1.57 -25.64
N ASP A 266 -3.30 -1.60 -26.97
CA ASP A 266 -3.18 -2.86 -27.70
C ASP A 266 -1.74 -3.38 -27.55
N TRP A 267 -1.53 -4.17 -26.49
CA TRP A 267 -0.22 -4.70 -26.14
C TRP A 267 0.41 -5.52 -27.25
N GLU A 268 -0.39 -6.30 -27.98
CA GLU A 268 0.12 -7.21 -29.00
C GLU A 268 0.65 -6.46 -30.22
N ASN A 269 0.03 -5.33 -30.57
CA ASN A 269 0.40 -4.53 -31.74
C ASN A 269 1.21 -3.27 -31.39
N SER A 270 1.66 -3.10 -30.14
CA SER A 270 2.43 -1.93 -29.74
C SER A 270 3.79 -1.84 -30.44
N SER A 271 4.04 -0.70 -31.07
CA SER A 271 5.30 -0.34 -31.75
C SER A 271 6.27 0.43 -30.86
N VAL A 272 5.93 0.68 -29.59
CA VAL A 272 6.79 1.41 -28.65
C VAL A 272 8.05 0.59 -28.38
N SER A 273 9.23 1.17 -28.62
CA SER A 273 10.51 0.48 -28.41
C SER A 273 10.92 0.51 -26.93
N LEU A 274 11.32 -0.65 -26.39
CA LEU A 274 11.83 -0.76 -25.02
C LEU A 274 13.19 -0.05 -24.86
N ALA A 275 13.93 0.16 -25.94
CA ALA A 275 15.18 0.94 -25.93
C ALA A 275 14.98 2.41 -25.52
N THR A 276 13.74 2.92 -25.61
CA THR A 276 13.41 4.29 -25.18
C THR A 276 13.23 4.42 -23.67
N LEU A 277 13.11 3.31 -22.94
CA LEU A 277 12.85 3.29 -21.51
C LEU A 277 14.17 3.33 -20.72
N PRO A 278 14.41 4.38 -19.92
CA PRO A 278 15.52 4.39 -18.98
C PRO A 278 15.19 3.51 -17.77
N VAL A 279 16.07 2.56 -17.45
CA VAL A 279 15.89 1.61 -16.34
C VAL A 279 17.06 1.67 -15.37
N HIS A 280 16.74 1.84 -14.09
CA HIS A 280 17.65 1.71 -12.95
C HIS A 280 17.16 0.56 -12.08
N VAL A 281 18.05 -0.35 -11.67
CA VAL A 281 17.69 -1.49 -10.81
C VAL A 281 18.64 -1.55 -9.63
N ASP A 282 18.11 -1.52 -8.41
CA ASP A 282 18.90 -1.48 -7.17
C ASP A 282 18.45 -2.60 -6.22
N SER A 283 19.42 -3.29 -5.59
CA SER A 283 19.15 -4.35 -4.62
C SER A 283 19.11 -3.88 -3.17
N GLU A 284 19.57 -2.69 -2.84
CA GLU A 284 19.67 -2.21 -1.46
C GLU A 284 18.65 -1.13 -1.11
N VAL A 285 18.29 -0.28 -2.08
CA VAL A 285 17.34 0.82 -1.86
C VAL A 285 15.89 0.29 -1.80
N ILE A 286 15.07 0.95 -0.97
CA ILE A 286 13.63 0.72 -0.86
C ILE A 286 12.84 1.88 -1.51
N ILE A 287 11.60 1.60 -1.89
CA ILE A 287 10.77 2.51 -2.70
C ILE A 287 10.57 3.87 -2.02
N GLU A 288 10.30 3.86 -0.70
CA GLU A 288 10.07 5.06 0.09
C GLU A 288 11.29 5.99 0.20
N ASP A 289 12.48 5.46 -0.02
CA ASP A 289 13.76 6.18 0.06
C ASP A 289 14.22 6.69 -1.32
N LEU A 290 13.35 6.60 -2.33
CA LEU A 290 13.53 7.22 -3.65
C LEU A 290 12.66 8.49 -3.77
N PRO A 291 13.09 9.62 -3.18
CA PRO A 291 12.32 10.87 -3.19
C PRO A 291 12.13 11.40 -4.61
N GLY A 292 11.05 12.14 -4.85
CA GLY A 292 10.80 12.79 -6.14
C GLY A 292 10.22 11.88 -7.23
N LEU A 293 10.32 10.55 -7.10
CA LEU A 293 9.66 9.59 -7.99
C LEU A 293 8.21 9.31 -7.58
N ILE A 294 7.41 8.76 -8.50
CA ILE A 294 6.11 8.17 -8.19
C ILE A 294 6.36 6.81 -7.54
N GLN A 295 6.10 6.70 -6.25
CA GLN A 295 6.38 5.53 -5.42
C GLN A 295 5.19 4.56 -5.47
N VAL A 296 5.40 3.35 -5.98
CA VAL A 296 4.35 2.34 -6.11
C VAL A 296 4.03 1.72 -4.75
N ASP A 297 2.76 1.77 -4.39
CA ASP A 297 2.15 0.99 -3.31
C ASP A 297 1.60 -0.32 -3.89
N PHE A 298 2.08 -1.45 -3.36
CA PHE A 298 1.69 -2.80 -3.77
C PHE A 298 0.35 -3.16 -3.15
N ALA A 299 -0.66 -2.40 -3.56
CA ALA A 299 -1.92 -2.31 -2.87
C ALA A 299 -2.75 -3.59 -2.90
N ASN A 300 -3.66 -3.72 -1.95
CA ASN A 300 -4.87 -4.50 -2.09
C ASN A 300 -5.92 -3.68 -2.86
N LYS A 301 -6.81 -4.36 -3.59
CA LYS A 301 -7.95 -3.68 -4.27
C LYS A 301 -8.82 -2.88 -3.28
N PHE A 302 -8.90 -3.31 -2.03
CA PHE A 302 -9.36 -2.50 -0.92
C PHE A 302 -8.15 -1.80 -0.29
N LEU A 303 -7.98 -0.52 -0.60
CA LEU A 303 -6.80 0.25 -0.15
C LEU A 303 -6.51 0.12 1.34
N GLY A 304 -5.22 0.13 1.66
CA GLY A 304 -4.69 -0.08 2.99
C GLY A 304 -4.71 -1.55 3.43
N GLY A 305 -5.23 -2.47 2.62
CA GLY A 305 -5.18 -3.92 2.85
C GLY A 305 -5.51 -4.31 4.28
N GLY A 306 -4.52 -4.90 4.96
CA GLY A 306 -4.59 -5.35 6.34
C GLY A 306 -4.10 -4.33 7.37
N VAL A 307 -3.98 -3.04 7.05
CA VAL A 307 -3.31 -2.05 7.93
C VAL A 307 -3.99 -1.91 9.29
N LEU A 308 -5.33 -1.89 9.30
CA LEU A 308 -6.15 -1.93 10.52
C LEU A 308 -6.53 -3.37 10.95
N ARG A 309 -5.76 -4.37 10.50
CA ARG A 309 -5.89 -5.81 10.78
C ARG A 309 -4.48 -6.40 11.00
N GLY A 310 -4.28 -7.69 10.73
CA GLY A 310 -3.01 -8.38 10.94
C GLY A 310 -1.92 -8.11 9.89
N GLY A 311 -2.27 -7.51 8.74
CA GLY A 311 -1.33 -7.26 7.63
C GLY A 311 -0.21 -6.30 8.01
N CYS A 312 1.00 -6.58 7.54
CA CYS A 312 2.19 -5.78 7.83
C CYS A 312 3.28 -5.95 6.75
N VAL A 313 2.88 -5.97 5.49
CA VAL A 313 3.80 -6.03 4.35
C VAL A 313 3.94 -4.62 3.74
N GLN A 314 4.39 -4.51 2.49
CA GLN A 314 4.74 -3.22 1.89
C GLN A 314 3.64 -2.14 1.97
N GLU A 315 2.39 -2.45 1.61
CA GLU A 315 1.26 -1.50 1.68
C GLU A 315 1.01 -1.04 3.12
N GLU A 316 0.87 -1.98 4.06
CA GLU A 316 0.53 -1.63 5.44
C GLU A 316 1.66 -0.88 6.15
N ILE A 317 2.92 -1.24 5.89
CA ILE A 317 4.09 -0.53 6.42
C ILE A 317 4.07 0.90 5.90
N ARG A 318 3.88 1.10 4.58
CA ARG A 318 3.81 2.43 3.98
C ARG A 318 2.69 3.28 4.57
N PHE A 319 1.50 2.70 4.78
CA PHE A 319 0.37 3.38 5.40
C PHE A 319 0.60 3.69 6.88
N VAL A 320 1.46 2.96 7.59
CA VAL A 320 1.74 3.18 9.02
C VAL A 320 2.84 4.22 9.22
N ILE A 321 3.85 4.27 8.35
CA ILE A 321 4.88 5.32 8.41
C ILE A 321 4.40 6.65 7.79
N CYS A 322 3.40 6.60 6.90
CA CYS A 322 2.69 7.75 6.35
C CYS A 322 1.16 7.67 6.63
N PRO A 323 0.68 7.83 7.88
CA PRO A 323 -0.73 7.58 8.25
C PRO A 323 -1.78 8.36 7.50
N GLU A 324 -1.42 9.49 6.90
CA GLU A 324 -2.28 10.28 6.04
C GLU A 324 -2.83 9.49 4.84
N LEU A 325 -2.10 8.47 4.36
CA LEU A 325 -2.55 7.55 3.31
C LEU A 325 -3.80 6.76 3.72
N MET A 326 -3.95 6.44 5.02
CA MET A 326 -5.11 5.71 5.54
C MET A 326 -6.42 6.48 5.33
N LEU A 327 -6.37 7.81 5.11
CA LEU A 327 -7.59 8.55 4.83
C LEU A 327 -8.26 8.12 3.52
N SER A 328 -7.49 7.60 2.55
CA SER A 328 -8.03 7.04 1.31
C SER A 328 -9.10 5.96 1.56
N MET A 329 -8.97 5.21 2.66
CA MET A 329 -9.89 4.15 3.10
C MET A 329 -11.28 4.69 3.47
N LEU A 330 -11.40 5.98 3.78
CA LEU A 330 -12.65 6.62 4.14
C LEU A 330 -13.59 6.76 2.93
N PHE A 331 -13.04 7.10 1.76
CA PHE A 331 -13.86 7.51 0.61
C PHE A 331 -13.54 6.77 -0.69
N THR A 332 -12.56 5.87 -0.73
CA THR A 332 -12.21 5.14 -1.95
C THR A 332 -12.90 3.79 -2.01
N GLU A 333 -13.77 3.61 -3.00
CA GLU A 333 -14.40 2.31 -3.27
C GLU A 333 -13.34 1.31 -3.76
N VAL A 334 -13.56 0.01 -3.56
CA VAL A 334 -12.68 -1.06 -4.08
C VAL A 334 -12.28 -0.81 -5.55
N LEU A 335 -11.00 -0.96 -5.87
CA LEU A 335 -10.46 -0.74 -7.21
C LEU A 335 -10.91 -1.85 -8.17
N ALA A 336 -11.42 -1.47 -9.35
CA ALA A 336 -11.62 -2.36 -10.48
C ALA A 336 -10.30 -2.63 -11.23
N ALA A 337 -10.31 -3.59 -12.16
CA ALA A 337 -9.10 -4.05 -12.87
C ALA A 337 -8.38 -2.95 -13.68
N ASN A 338 -9.07 -1.87 -14.01
CA ASN A 338 -8.63 -0.74 -14.85
C ASN A 338 -8.61 0.58 -14.06
N GLU A 339 -8.41 0.50 -12.74
CA GLU A 339 -8.42 1.67 -11.85
C GLU A 339 -7.20 1.74 -10.95
N THR A 340 -6.76 2.94 -10.59
CA THR A 340 -5.70 3.17 -9.59
C THR A 340 -6.03 4.39 -8.74
N LEU A 341 -5.35 4.55 -7.61
CA LEU A 341 -5.40 5.78 -6.81
C LEU A 341 -3.99 6.35 -6.71
N ILE A 342 -3.81 7.62 -7.04
CA ILE A 342 -2.57 8.36 -6.76
C ILE A 342 -2.81 9.35 -5.62
N ILE A 343 -1.92 9.34 -4.64
CA ILE A 343 -1.97 10.20 -3.45
C ILE A 343 -0.71 11.08 -3.45
N ILE A 344 -0.90 12.40 -3.49
CA ILE A 344 0.19 13.38 -3.58
C ILE A 344 0.17 14.25 -2.33
N GLY A 345 1.31 14.37 -1.66
CA GLY A 345 1.49 15.30 -0.53
C GLY A 345 1.58 14.68 0.85
N SER A 346 1.56 13.36 0.97
CA SER A 346 1.70 12.68 2.26
C SER A 346 3.08 12.89 2.88
N GLU A 347 3.12 13.10 4.20
CA GLU A 347 4.34 13.15 5.01
C GLU A 347 4.70 11.77 5.57
N ARG A 348 6.00 11.43 5.58
CA ARG A 348 6.51 10.32 6.38
C ARG A 348 6.75 10.80 7.80
N TYR A 349 6.13 10.14 8.76
CA TYR A 349 6.25 10.47 10.18
C TYR A 349 7.19 9.52 10.90
N SER A 350 7.30 8.26 10.49
CA SER A 350 8.04 7.26 11.25
C SER A 350 9.17 6.62 10.43
N GLU A 351 10.26 6.30 11.14
CA GLU A 351 11.26 5.35 10.71
C GLU A 351 10.88 3.94 11.16
N TYR A 352 11.35 2.94 10.43
CA TYR A 352 11.10 1.55 10.77
C TYR A 352 12.28 0.64 10.42
N THR A 353 12.26 -0.57 10.95
CA THR A 353 13.11 -1.70 10.54
C THR A 353 12.27 -2.96 10.43
N GLY A 354 12.79 -3.98 9.74
CA GLY A 354 12.12 -5.26 9.60
C GLY A 354 10.93 -5.22 8.63
N TYR A 355 10.24 -6.35 8.51
CA TYR A 355 9.16 -6.56 7.54
C TYR A 355 8.24 -7.70 7.97
N GLY A 356 6.93 -7.60 7.71
CA GLY A 356 6.00 -8.63 8.15
C GLY A 356 5.94 -8.72 9.67
N SER A 357 6.20 -9.91 10.22
CA SER A 357 6.19 -10.16 11.66
C SER A 357 7.34 -9.48 12.41
N THR A 358 8.43 -9.08 11.72
CA THR A 358 9.59 -8.41 12.34
C THR A 358 9.53 -6.89 12.23
N PHE A 359 8.41 -6.33 11.73
CA PHE A 359 8.23 -4.89 11.65
C PHE A 359 8.36 -4.23 13.03
N HIS A 360 9.19 -3.20 13.09
CA HIS A 360 9.51 -2.47 14.32
C HIS A 360 9.62 -0.97 14.03
N TRP A 361 8.94 -0.15 14.82
CA TRP A 361 9.08 1.31 14.76
C TRP A 361 10.44 1.71 15.32
N SER A 362 11.26 2.40 14.54
CA SER A 362 12.65 2.71 14.92
C SER A 362 12.89 4.18 15.25
N GLY A 363 11.92 5.07 15.04
CA GLY A 363 12.04 6.46 15.45
C GLY A 363 11.15 7.46 14.72
N ASP A 364 11.32 8.72 15.11
CA ASP A 364 10.73 9.87 14.42
C ASP A 364 11.44 10.13 13.09
N HIS A 365 10.67 10.34 12.01
CA HIS A 365 11.19 10.79 10.73
C HIS A 365 10.97 12.31 10.56
N ILE A 366 12.05 13.03 10.24
CA ILE A 366 11.97 14.45 9.88
C ILE A 366 11.90 14.57 8.36
N ASP A 367 10.69 14.61 7.83
CA ASP A 367 10.47 14.70 6.38
C ASP A 367 10.90 16.07 5.83
N SER A 368 12.03 16.06 5.13
CA SER A 368 12.63 17.23 4.46
C SER A 368 12.16 17.43 3.02
N THR A 369 11.22 16.60 2.54
CA THR A 369 10.64 16.71 1.19
C THR A 369 10.01 18.09 1.00
N PRO A 370 10.42 18.86 -0.03
CA PRO A 370 9.88 20.19 -0.27
C PRO A 370 8.41 20.14 -0.68
N PHE A 371 7.73 21.27 -0.52
CA PHE A 371 6.36 21.46 -1.02
C PHE A 371 6.37 21.88 -2.49
N ASP A 372 5.36 21.45 -3.24
CA ASP A 372 5.04 21.96 -4.57
C ASP A 372 4.23 23.26 -4.48
N SER A 373 3.92 23.85 -5.64
CA SER A 373 3.16 25.11 -5.75
C SER A 373 1.71 25.00 -5.21
N SER A 374 1.21 23.80 -4.94
CA SER A 374 -0.10 23.56 -4.32
C SER A 374 -0.02 23.31 -2.80
N GLY A 375 1.16 23.44 -2.21
CA GLY A 375 1.40 23.15 -0.79
C GLY A 375 1.39 21.66 -0.47
N ARG A 376 1.54 20.78 -1.47
CA ARG A 376 1.67 19.33 -1.26
C ARG A 376 3.14 18.98 -1.15
N ARG A 377 3.54 18.11 -0.22
CA ARG A 377 4.89 17.54 -0.29
C ARG A 377 5.10 16.89 -1.65
N ARG A 378 6.31 16.98 -2.20
CA ARG A 378 6.71 16.36 -3.47
C ARG A 378 6.93 14.84 -3.33
N CYS A 379 5.92 14.18 -2.75
CA CYS A 379 5.82 12.76 -2.53
C CYS A 379 4.51 12.29 -3.18
N ALA A 380 4.62 11.37 -4.14
CA ALA A 380 3.48 10.77 -4.82
C ALA A 380 3.49 9.25 -4.61
N VAL A 381 2.40 8.72 -4.06
CA VAL A 381 2.19 7.29 -3.82
C VAL A 381 1.13 6.79 -4.79
N LEU A 382 1.45 5.79 -5.61
CA LEU A 382 0.55 5.18 -6.58
C LEU A 382 0.11 3.79 -6.10
N ALA A 383 -1.14 3.69 -5.65
CA ALA A 383 -1.74 2.44 -5.22
C ALA A 383 -2.31 1.67 -6.43
N MET A 384 -1.78 0.47 -6.66
CA MET A 384 -2.24 -0.45 -7.70
C MET A 384 -2.19 -1.91 -7.24
N ASP A 385 -3.29 -2.63 -7.40
CA ASP A 385 -3.42 -4.01 -6.92
C ASP A 385 -3.07 -5.05 -7.99
N ALA A 386 -2.22 -6.02 -7.65
CA ALA A 386 -1.90 -7.18 -8.49
C ALA A 386 -2.95 -8.30 -8.34
N ILE A 387 -2.99 -9.25 -9.29
CA ILE A 387 -3.81 -10.46 -9.13
C ILE A 387 -3.16 -11.37 -8.06
N PRO A 388 -3.92 -11.84 -7.05
CA PRO A 388 -3.45 -12.90 -6.15
C PRO A 388 -3.54 -14.26 -6.83
N TYR A 389 -2.42 -14.97 -6.95
CA TYR A 389 -2.34 -16.30 -7.54
C TYR A 389 -2.19 -17.37 -6.46
N ARG A 390 -3.21 -18.24 -6.34
CA ARG A 390 -3.12 -19.48 -5.53
C ARG A 390 -2.31 -20.55 -6.22
N ASP A 391 -2.57 -20.72 -7.51
CA ASP A 391 -1.72 -21.49 -8.41
C ASP A 391 -0.95 -20.52 -9.30
N ARG A 392 0.35 -20.49 -9.06
CA ARG A 392 1.34 -19.62 -9.71
C ARG A 392 1.35 -19.79 -11.23
N ALA A 393 0.93 -20.93 -11.79
CA ALA A 393 0.87 -21.13 -13.23
C ALA A 393 -0.13 -20.18 -13.92
N ASN A 394 -1.19 -19.75 -13.23
CA ASN A 394 -2.23 -18.89 -13.79
C ASN A 394 -1.74 -17.48 -14.17
N GLN A 395 -0.59 -17.03 -13.67
CA GLN A 395 -0.04 -15.72 -14.03
C GLN A 395 0.38 -15.64 -15.50
N TRP A 396 0.68 -16.78 -16.11
CA TRP A 396 1.14 -16.90 -17.51
C TRP A 396 0.00 -16.90 -18.52
N LYS A 397 -1.27 -16.95 -18.07
CA LYS A 397 -2.43 -16.83 -18.96
C LYS A 397 -2.44 -15.44 -19.61
N LYS A 398 -2.73 -15.37 -20.92
CA LYS A 398 -2.84 -14.09 -21.67
C LYS A 398 -3.72 -13.06 -20.95
N ALA A 399 -4.89 -13.47 -20.46
CA ALA A 399 -5.81 -12.60 -19.72
C ALA A 399 -5.20 -12.03 -18.42
N SER A 400 -4.43 -12.85 -17.68
CA SER A 400 -3.72 -12.44 -16.47
C SER A 400 -2.65 -11.39 -16.77
N MET A 401 -1.83 -11.62 -17.79
CA MET A 401 -0.79 -10.68 -18.22
C MET A 401 -1.40 -9.36 -18.69
N ILE A 402 -2.43 -9.39 -19.54
CA ILE A 402 -3.14 -8.19 -20.02
C ILE A 402 -3.73 -7.40 -18.85
N ARG A 403 -4.32 -8.08 -17.86
CA ARG A 403 -4.88 -7.42 -16.68
C ARG A 403 -3.81 -6.64 -15.93
N ASP A 404 -2.68 -7.26 -15.60
CA ASP A 404 -1.62 -6.60 -14.85
C ASP A 404 -0.89 -5.52 -15.67
N LEU A 405 -0.71 -5.73 -16.97
CA LEU A 405 -0.23 -4.70 -17.90
C LEU A 405 -1.16 -3.47 -17.92
N ASN A 406 -2.47 -3.69 -18.07
CA ASN A 406 -3.46 -2.62 -18.03
C ASN A 406 -3.45 -1.88 -16.69
N LYS A 407 -3.43 -2.62 -15.57
CA LYS A 407 -3.41 -2.04 -14.22
C LYS A 407 -2.17 -1.14 -14.02
N ALA A 408 -0.99 -1.66 -14.35
CA ALA A 408 0.26 -0.91 -14.23
C ALA A 408 0.28 0.31 -15.15
N TRP A 409 -0.11 0.16 -16.42
CA TRP A 409 -0.18 1.28 -17.35
C TRP A 409 -1.21 2.34 -16.93
N VAL A 410 -2.38 1.97 -16.42
CA VAL A 410 -3.36 2.93 -15.89
C VAL A 410 -2.73 3.82 -14.82
N GLY A 411 -1.95 3.23 -13.91
CA GLY A 411 -1.23 3.95 -12.88
C GLY A 411 -0.07 4.79 -13.44
N PHE A 412 0.82 4.19 -14.23
CA PHE A 412 2.01 4.85 -14.75
C PHE A 412 1.68 5.95 -15.76
N SER A 413 0.58 5.85 -16.49
CA SER A 413 0.10 6.92 -17.39
C SER A 413 -0.63 8.06 -16.66
N SER A 414 -0.68 8.05 -15.32
CA SER A 414 -1.24 9.16 -14.55
C SER A 414 -0.50 10.46 -14.86
N TYR A 415 -1.24 11.52 -15.17
CA TYR A 415 -0.71 12.85 -15.49
C TYR A 415 0.32 12.90 -16.64
N THR A 416 0.38 11.89 -17.52
CA THR A 416 1.19 11.98 -18.75
C THR A 416 0.50 12.89 -19.75
N ILE A 417 1.28 13.69 -20.47
CA ILE A 417 0.79 14.48 -21.61
C ILE A 417 0.91 13.66 -22.91
N ALA A 418 0.12 13.99 -23.93
CA ALA A 418 0.10 13.28 -25.22
C ALA A 418 1.29 13.60 -26.13
N GLU A 419 2.22 14.46 -25.68
CA GLU A 419 3.39 14.86 -26.45
C GLU A 419 4.47 13.77 -26.41
N PRO A 420 5.17 13.52 -27.54
CA PRO A 420 6.28 12.58 -27.56
C PRO A 420 7.41 12.98 -26.61
N GLY A 421 7.84 12.07 -25.75
CA GLY A 421 9.02 12.26 -24.91
C GLY A 421 8.87 11.63 -23.54
N LEU A 422 9.99 11.51 -22.82
CA LEU A 422 9.98 10.96 -21.47
C LEU A 422 9.14 11.84 -20.54
N GLN A 423 8.25 11.17 -19.81
CA GLN A 423 7.32 11.76 -18.86
C GLN A 423 7.94 11.64 -17.46
N TYR A 424 8.14 12.78 -16.81
CA TYR A 424 8.66 12.86 -15.44
C TYR A 424 7.54 13.24 -14.46
N PRO A 425 7.65 12.88 -13.16
CA PRO A 425 8.68 12.04 -12.57
C PRO A 425 8.65 10.57 -13.04
N GLY A 426 9.78 9.87 -12.88
CA GLY A 426 9.86 8.43 -13.09
C GLY A 426 9.10 7.61 -12.03
N ILE A 427 9.02 6.30 -12.23
CA ILE A 427 8.35 5.33 -11.34
C ILE A 427 9.39 4.67 -10.44
N ALA A 428 9.19 4.70 -9.12
CA ALA A 428 9.88 3.86 -8.15
C ALA A 428 9.00 2.66 -7.81
N THR A 429 9.42 1.45 -8.18
CA THR A 429 8.65 0.21 -7.97
C THR A 429 9.57 -0.94 -7.53
N GLY A 430 9.05 -2.17 -7.52
CA GLY A 430 9.78 -3.38 -7.19
C GLY A 430 8.93 -4.63 -7.44
N ASN A 431 9.04 -5.61 -6.54
CA ASN A 431 8.43 -6.95 -6.62
C ASN A 431 6.89 -6.96 -6.42
N TRP A 432 6.17 -6.15 -7.21
CA TRP A 432 4.73 -5.96 -7.16
C TRP A 432 3.96 -7.28 -7.36
N GLY A 433 3.20 -7.68 -6.33
CA GLY A 433 2.39 -8.89 -6.36
C GLY A 433 3.17 -10.20 -6.22
N CYS A 434 4.46 -10.16 -5.87
CA CYS A 434 5.31 -11.36 -5.83
C CYS A 434 5.45 -12.01 -4.43
N GLY A 435 5.13 -11.26 -3.36
CA GLY A 435 5.12 -11.78 -2.00
C GLY A 435 3.82 -12.53 -1.67
N ALA A 436 2.99 -11.94 -0.81
CA ALA A 436 1.72 -12.53 -0.36
C ALA A 436 0.75 -12.91 -1.51
N PHE A 437 0.91 -12.33 -2.70
CA PHE A 437 0.06 -12.59 -3.87
C PHE A 437 0.61 -13.67 -4.81
N GLY A 438 1.78 -14.24 -4.53
CA GLY A 438 2.28 -15.46 -5.18
C GLY A 438 2.75 -15.33 -6.63
N GLY A 439 2.81 -14.12 -7.20
CA GLY A 439 3.36 -13.86 -8.53
C GLY A 439 4.88 -14.05 -8.61
N THR A 440 5.42 -14.07 -9.82
CA THR A 440 6.86 -14.23 -10.07
C THR A 440 7.51 -12.90 -10.46
N ALA A 441 8.59 -12.52 -9.77
CA ALA A 441 9.26 -11.23 -9.96
C ALA A 441 9.88 -11.05 -11.35
N THR A 442 10.38 -12.13 -11.96
CA THR A 442 10.90 -12.08 -13.34
C THR A 442 9.81 -11.71 -14.35
N LEU A 443 8.62 -12.31 -14.29
CA LEU A 443 7.50 -11.89 -15.14
C LEU A 443 6.98 -10.49 -14.79
N LYS A 444 6.82 -10.19 -13.50
CA LYS A 444 6.25 -8.91 -13.04
C LYS A 444 7.15 -7.72 -13.34
N SER A 445 8.47 -7.89 -13.33
CA SER A 445 9.40 -6.84 -13.78
C SER A 445 9.25 -6.55 -15.27
N LEU A 446 9.07 -7.55 -16.13
CA LEU A 446 8.82 -7.37 -17.57
C LEU A 446 7.45 -6.71 -17.85
N VAL A 447 6.41 -7.09 -17.11
CA VAL A 447 5.08 -6.43 -17.17
C VAL A 447 5.19 -4.94 -16.83
N GLN A 448 5.93 -4.60 -15.78
CA GLN A 448 6.13 -3.21 -15.38
C GLN A 448 7.01 -2.46 -16.38
N MET A 449 8.04 -3.10 -16.95
CA MET A 449 8.90 -2.52 -18.00
C MET A 449 8.09 -2.17 -19.26
N MET A 450 7.26 -3.09 -19.75
CA MET A 450 6.36 -2.82 -20.88
C MET A 450 5.40 -1.67 -20.58
N SER A 451 4.83 -1.64 -19.37
CA SER A 451 3.90 -0.59 -18.96
C SER A 451 4.57 0.78 -18.83
N CYS A 452 5.79 0.84 -18.30
CA CYS A 452 6.59 2.06 -18.19
C CYS A 452 6.99 2.59 -19.57
N ALA A 453 7.45 1.71 -20.47
CA ALA A 453 7.76 2.08 -21.85
C ALA A 453 6.53 2.63 -22.57
N GLN A 454 5.38 1.94 -22.46
CA GLN A 454 4.12 2.37 -23.05
C GLN A 454 3.59 3.69 -22.48
N ALA A 455 3.90 3.99 -21.21
CA ALA A 455 3.60 5.27 -20.57
C ALA A 455 4.70 6.34 -20.76
N GLN A 456 5.79 5.99 -21.45
CA GLN A 456 6.98 6.83 -21.63
C GLN A 456 7.58 7.34 -20.30
N ARG A 457 7.50 6.55 -19.23
CA ARG A 457 8.02 6.92 -17.90
C ARG A 457 9.25 6.10 -17.52
N PRO A 458 10.37 6.72 -17.11
CA PRO A 458 11.53 6.00 -16.58
C PRO A 458 11.20 5.12 -15.37
N MET A 459 11.94 4.03 -15.19
CA MET A 459 11.68 3.04 -14.13
C MET A 459 12.90 2.85 -13.22
N ALA A 460 12.73 3.08 -11.92
CA ALA A 460 13.60 2.61 -10.86
C ALA A 460 12.97 1.39 -10.19
N TYR A 461 13.67 0.26 -10.20
CA TYR A 461 13.18 -1.01 -9.68
C TYR A 461 14.02 -1.46 -8.47
N CYS A 462 13.36 -1.62 -7.33
CA CYS A 462 13.96 -2.09 -6.08
C CYS A 462 13.74 -3.60 -5.95
N THR A 463 14.81 -4.41 -5.93
CA THR A 463 14.69 -5.87 -5.87
C THR A 463 14.63 -6.43 -4.46
N PHE A 464 14.87 -5.60 -3.45
CA PHE A 464 14.80 -5.95 -2.02
C PHE A 464 15.77 -7.08 -1.65
N HIS A 465 17.06 -6.75 -1.70
CA HIS A 465 18.22 -7.61 -1.42
C HIS A 465 18.47 -8.76 -2.41
N ASP A 466 17.70 -8.84 -3.49
CA ASP A 466 17.85 -9.86 -4.53
C ASP A 466 18.76 -9.36 -5.67
N THR A 467 20.05 -9.66 -5.58
CA THR A 467 21.05 -9.30 -6.60
C THR A 467 20.91 -10.13 -7.88
N GLU A 468 20.41 -11.37 -7.79
CA GLU A 468 20.18 -12.21 -8.96
C GLU A 468 19.05 -11.64 -9.82
N LEU A 469 17.95 -11.21 -9.19
CA LEU A 469 16.87 -10.52 -9.87
C LEU A 469 17.33 -9.17 -10.44
N ARG A 470 18.19 -8.43 -9.72
CA ARG A 470 18.76 -7.16 -10.22
C ARG A 470 19.48 -7.40 -11.55
N ASP A 471 20.38 -8.37 -11.57
CA ASP A 471 21.17 -8.72 -12.75
C ASP A 471 20.31 -9.38 -13.83
N TYR A 472 19.20 -10.05 -13.47
CA TYR A 472 18.20 -10.53 -14.44
C TYR A 472 17.51 -9.37 -15.17
N ILE A 473 17.00 -8.38 -14.43
CA ILE A 473 16.23 -7.27 -15.00
C ILE A 473 17.12 -6.42 -15.91
N GLU A 474 18.35 -6.12 -15.48
CA GLU A 474 19.27 -5.35 -16.31
C GLU A 474 19.67 -6.10 -17.59
N ARG A 475 20.00 -7.40 -17.50
CA ARG A 475 20.31 -8.19 -18.70
C ARG A 475 19.15 -8.26 -19.67
N ALA A 476 17.92 -8.46 -19.18
CA ALA A 476 16.72 -8.44 -20.01
C ALA A 476 16.58 -7.08 -20.73
N TRP A 477 16.68 -5.98 -19.99
CA TRP A 477 16.61 -4.63 -20.55
C TRP A 477 17.70 -4.34 -21.58
N ALA A 478 18.95 -4.72 -21.29
CA ALA A 478 20.09 -4.53 -22.19
C ALA A 478 19.90 -5.29 -23.51
N MET A 479 19.42 -6.53 -23.43
CA MET A 479 19.10 -7.35 -24.60
C MET A 479 17.97 -6.75 -25.44
N PHE A 480 16.87 -6.31 -24.80
CA PHE A 480 15.78 -5.65 -25.53
C PHE A 480 16.22 -4.33 -26.18
N THR A 481 17.11 -3.60 -25.54
CA THR A 481 17.69 -2.37 -26.07
C THR A 481 18.57 -2.65 -27.28
N LYS A 482 19.47 -3.63 -27.17
CA LYS A 482 20.39 -4.07 -28.25
C LYS A 482 19.65 -4.52 -29.51
N HIS A 483 18.56 -5.27 -29.33
CA HIS A 483 17.78 -5.84 -30.43
C HIS A 483 16.58 -4.97 -30.85
N HIS A 484 16.47 -3.75 -30.32
CA HIS A 484 15.39 -2.79 -30.61
C HIS A 484 13.97 -3.37 -30.43
N VAL A 485 13.80 -4.20 -29.40
CA VAL A 485 12.55 -4.92 -29.14
C VAL A 485 11.43 -3.92 -28.80
N THR A 486 10.27 -4.10 -29.42
CA THR A 486 9.06 -3.34 -29.08
C THR A 486 8.28 -4.00 -27.95
N VAL A 487 7.43 -3.23 -27.28
CA VAL A 487 6.47 -3.73 -26.29
C VAL A 487 5.64 -4.89 -26.87
N GLY A 488 5.14 -4.77 -28.10
CA GLY A 488 4.38 -5.84 -28.74
C GLY A 488 5.20 -7.07 -29.11
N GLN A 489 6.47 -6.91 -29.49
CA GLN A 489 7.36 -8.05 -29.70
C GLN A 489 7.61 -8.81 -28.40
N LEU A 490 7.94 -8.12 -27.30
CA LEU A 490 8.14 -8.76 -25.99
C LEU A 490 6.87 -9.46 -25.51
N PHE A 491 5.69 -8.84 -25.67
CA PHE A 491 4.43 -9.48 -25.31
C PHE A 491 4.18 -10.77 -26.09
N ARG A 492 4.40 -10.77 -27.41
CA ARG A 492 4.27 -11.99 -28.24
C ARG A 492 5.31 -13.06 -27.88
N MET A 493 6.55 -12.66 -27.53
CA MET A 493 7.57 -13.60 -27.06
C MET A 493 7.16 -14.25 -25.73
N LEU A 494 6.54 -13.51 -24.80
CA LEU A 494 6.00 -14.08 -23.56
C LEU A 494 4.85 -15.06 -23.85
N LEU A 495 3.95 -14.76 -24.79
CA LEU A 495 2.90 -15.69 -25.20
C LEU A 495 3.49 -16.97 -25.81
N LYS A 496 4.49 -16.84 -26.69
CA LYS A 496 5.21 -17.98 -27.27
C LYS A 496 5.86 -18.84 -26.18
N TYR A 497 6.54 -18.22 -25.21
CA TYR A 497 7.13 -18.92 -24.07
C TYR A 497 6.09 -19.74 -23.29
N CYS A 498 4.90 -19.17 -23.05
CA CYS A 498 3.79 -19.87 -22.39
C CYS A 498 3.30 -21.10 -23.19
N ASP A 499 3.32 -21.03 -24.52
CA ASP A 499 2.82 -22.09 -25.40
C ASP A 499 3.87 -23.20 -25.63
N THR A 500 5.16 -22.85 -25.67
CA THR A 500 6.23 -23.76 -26.09
C THR A 500 7.00 -24.41 -24.95
N CYS A 501 7.06 -23.77 -23.79
CA CYS A 501 7.90 -24.22 -22.68
C CYS A 501 7.04 -24.86 -21.60
N ASN A 502 7.37 -26.09 -21.19
CA ASN A 502 6.94 -26.59 -19.89
C ASN A 502 7.60 -25.64 -18.87
N VAL A 503 6.83 -24.73 -18.27
CA VAL A 503 7.24 -23.52 -17.50
C VAL A 503 8.15 -23.83 -16.27
N LYS A 504 8.61 -25.09 -16.15
CA LYS A 504 9.42 -25.65 -15.09
C LYS A 504 10.91 -25.83 -15.42
N GLU A 505 11.34 -25.78 -16.69
CA GLU A 505 12.71 -26.24 -17.06
C GLU A 505 13.61 -25.26 -17.83
N THR A 506 13.09 -24.18 -18.43
CA THR A 506 13.92 -23.13 -19.08
C THR A 506 13.85 -21.82 -18.30
N THR A 507 15.00 -21.13 -18.16
CA THR A 507 14.99 -19.78 -17.57
C THR A 507 14.52 -18.79 -18.64
N LEU A 508 13.59 -17.89 -18.31
CA LEU A 508 12.99 -16.95 -19.27
C LEU A 508 14.03 -16.12 -20.06
N LEU A 509 15.19 -15.82 -19.47
CA LEU A 509 16.30 -15.19 -20.19
C LEU A 509 16.88 -16.08 -21.29
N SER A 510 17.15 -17.37 -21.00
CA SER A 510 17.68 -18.30 -22.00
C SER A 510 16.75 -18.46 -23.21
N PHE A 511 15.43 -18.38 -22.97
CA PHE A 511 14.46 -18.36 -24.07
C PHE A 511 14.62 -17.10 -24.94
N PHE A 512 14.78 -15.92 -24.33
CA PHE A 512 15.04 -14.69 -25.09
C PHE A 512 16.36 -14.75 -25.86
N GLU A 513 17.44 -15.24 -25.25
CA GLU A 513 18.74 -15.42 -25.90
C GLU A 513 18.60 -16.30 -27.16
N GLN A 514 17.87 -17.41 -27.06
CA GLN A 514 17.58 -18.28 -28.19
C GLN A 514 16.77 -17.60 -29.30
N GLU A 515 15.73 -16.83 -28.94
CA GLU A 515 14.93 -16.08 -29.92
C GLU A 515 15.76 -15.02 -30.67
N PHE A 516 16.82 -14.48 -30.04
CA PHE A 516 17.74 -13.53 -30.67
C PHE A 516 18.97 -14.19 -31.33
N GLY A 517 19.10 -15.52 -31.25
CA GLY A 517 20.26 -16.26 -31.79
C GLY A 517 21.56 -16.02 -31.01
N GLU A 518 21.49 -15.63 -29.74
CA GLU A 518 22.65 -15.50 -28.86
C GLU A 518 23.01 -16.89 -28.28
N GLN A 519 24.27 -17.31 -28.41
CA GLN A 519 24.76 -18.53 -27.75
C GLN A 519 24.84 -18.28 -26.24
N PRO A 520 24.42 -19.24 -25.39
CA PRO A 520 24.54 -19.09 -23.95
C PRO A 520 26.02 -18.88 -23.59
N VAL A 521 26.31 -17.83 -22.81
CA VAL A 521 27.66 -17.58 -22.31
C VAL A 521 28.07 -18.79 -21.48
N ALA A 522 29.05 -19.56 -21.96
CA ALA A 522 29.60 -20.69 -21.23
C ALA A 522 30.08 -20.19 -19.87
N LYS A 523 29.57 -20.76 -18.77
CA LYS A 523 30.21 -20.62 -17.47
C LYS A 523 31.61 -21.23 -17.62
N ASP A 524 32.64 -20.40 -17.54
CA ASP A 524 34.01 -20.89 -17.46
C ASP A 524 34.11 -21.85 -16.27
N ASN A 525 34.23 -23.14 -16.58
CA ASN A 525 34.46 -24.20 -15.61
C ASN A 525 35.88 -24.03 -15.06
N ILE A 526 36.01 -23.38 -13.91
CA ILE A 526 37.14 -23.66 -13.02
C ILE A 526 36.84 -25.02 -12.40
N SER A 527 37.49 -26.05 -12.96
CA SER A 527 37.53 -27.40 -12.40
C SER A 527 38.12 -27.36 -11.00
N ILE A 528 37.31 -27.66 -9.99
CA ILE A 528 37.77 -28.21 -8.72
C ILE A 528 37.28 -29.66 -8.70
N ASP A 529 38.26 -30.55 -8.68
CA ASP A 529 38.13 -31.99 -8.55
C ASP A 529 37.53 -32.32 -7.17
N ASP A 530 36.48 -33.13 -7.13
CA ASP A 530 36.16 -33.90 -5.92
C ASP A 530 35.33 -35.14 -6.29
N SER A 531 36.06 -36.21 -6.57
CA SER A 531 35.55 -37.57 -6.52
C SER A 531 35.02 -37.88 -5.11
N GLN A 532 33.70 -37.95 -4.93
CA GLN A 532 32.98 -38.87 -4.04
C GLN A 532 31.52 -38.43 -3.85
N SER A 533 30.59 -38.97 -4.66
CA SER A 533 29.17 -39.10 -4.28
C SER A 533 28.44 -39.99 -5.28
N SER A 534 28.89 -41.24 -5.43
CA SER A 534 28.14 -42.29 -6.11
C SER A 534 27.65 -43.28 -5.07
N LYS A 535 26.45 -43.04 -4.54
CA LYS A 535 25.56 -44.02 -3.87
C LYS A 535 24.34 -43.27 -3.34
N PHE A 536 23.18 -43.92 -3.44
CA PHE A 536 21.83 -43.44 -3.08
C PHE A 536 21.02 -42.76 -4.19
N GLU A 537 20.88 -43.43 -5.34
CA GLU A 537 19.76 -43.14 -6.25
C GLU A 537 19.22 -44.39 -6.96
N GLU A 538 19.15 -45.53 -6.27
CA GLU A 538 18.72 -46.79 -6.90
C GLU A 538 17.77 -47.66 -6.09
N VAL A 539 16.99 -47.10 -5.17
CA VAL A 539 15.96 -47.87 -4.45
C VAL A 539 14.70 -47.03 -4.26
N LEU A 540 13.62 -47.49 -4.91
CA LEU A 540 12.19 -47.14 -4.71
C LEU A 540 11.51 -46.27 -5.78
N LEU A 541 11.61 -46.71 -7.03
CA LEU A 541 10.46 -46.77 -7.94
C LEU A 541 10.16 -48.25 -8.21
N GLN A 542 9.09 -48.79 -7.62
CA GLN A 542 8.33 -49.94 -8.13
C GLN A 542 7.19 -50.30 -7.16
N THR A 543 5.94 -49.99 -7.54
CA THR A 543 4.78 -50.91 -7.61
C THR A 543 3.46 -50.14 -7.84
N SER A 544 2.92 -50.29 -9.05
CA SER A 544 1.52 -50.05 -9.51
C SER A 544 0.52 -50.99 -8.79
N PRO A 545 -0.85 -50.88 -8.87
CA PRO A 545 -1.60 -50.49 -10.08
C PRO A 545 -2.98 -49.76 -9.96
N ASP A 546 -3.45 -49.37 -11.15
CA ASP A 546 -4.77 -48.89 -11.63
C ASP A 546 -6.04 -49.43 -10.97
N LEU A 547 -7.15 -48.65 -11.06
CA LEU A 547 -8.43 -49.09 -11.68
C LEU A 547 -9.51 -47.98 -11.84
N PHE A 548 -10.02 -47.86 -13.07
CA PHE A 548 -11.33 -47.35 -13.58
C PHE A 548 -11.59 -45.87 -13.95
N SER A 549 -11.32 -45.56 -15.24
CA SER A 549 -12.21 -45.18 -16.38
C SER A 549 -13.51 -44.35 -16.25
N ASP A 550 -13.58 -43.32 -17.14
CA ASP A 550 -14.66 -42.85 -18.05
C ASP A 550 -16.02 -42.40 -17.45
N ASP A 551 -16.75 -41.36 -17.90
CA ASP A 551 -16.90 -40.71 -19.22
C ASP A 551 -17.67 -39.35 -19.09
N LYS A 552 -17.34 -38.40 -20.00
CA LYS A 552 -18.17 -37.42 -20.74
C LYS A 552 -19.03 -36.26 -20.18
N GLU A 553 -18.83 -35.13 -20.89
CA GLU A 553 -19.77 -34.20 -21.56
C GLU A 553 -20.19 -32.84 -20.96
N ASP A 554 -20.31 -31.89 -21.90
CA ASP A 554 -20.32 -30.42 -21.84
C ASP A 554 -21.53 -29.75 -21.18
N SER A 555 -21.35 -28.52 -20.69
CA SER A 555 -22.27 -27.40 -21.01
C SER A 555 -21.72 -26.04 -20.60
N VAL A 556 -21.99 -25.08 -21.49
CA VAL A 556 -21.73 -23.64 -21.41
C VAL A 556 -22.78 -22.98 -20.53
N GLU A 557 -22.39 -22.09 -19.60
CA GLU A 557 -23.25 -20.99 -19.17
C GLU A 557 -22.46 -19.81 -18.58
N ALA A 558 -22.88 -18.62 -18.97
CA ALA A 558 -22.30 -17.33 -18.61
C ALA A 558 -22.98 -16.70 -17.38
N ASP A 559 -22.21 -15.87 -16.69
CA ASP A 559 -22.59 -14.77 -15.77
C ASP A 559 -23.41 -15.06 -14.51
N SER A 560 -22.75 -14.82 -13.35
CA SER A 560 -23.24 -14.00 -12.21
C SER A 560 -22.64 -14.42 -10.85
N LEU A 561 -21.30 -14.42 -10.70
CA LEU A 561 -20.66 -14.76 -9.42
C LEU A 561 -19.49 -13.84 -9.09
N THR A 562 -19.75 -12.63 -8.57
CA THR A 562 -18.67 -11.66 -8.27
C THR A 562 -18.60 -11.13 -6.83
N ILE A 563 -19.39 -11.63 -5.87
CA ILE A 563 -19.28 -11.16 -4.47
C ILE A 563 -18.98 -12.28 -3.48
N SER A 564 -19.53 -13.50 -3.65
CA SER A 564 -19.32 -14.60 -2.70
C SER A 564 -17.90 -15.19 -2.76
N GLN A 565 -17.28 -15.22 -3.95
CA GLN A 565 -15.92 -15.71 -4.14
C GLN A 565 -14.87 -14.78 -3.49
N SER A 566 -15.09 -13.46 -3.50
CA SER A 566 -14.19 -12.49 -2.85
C SER A 566 -14.20 -12.63 -1.32
N MET A 567 -15.34 -12.97 -0.69
CA MET A 567 -15.38 -13.22 0.76
C MET A 567 -14.86 -14.60 1.16
N ARG A 568 -15.00 -15.63 0.31
CA ARG A 568 -14.28 -16.89 0.49
C ARG A 568 -12.77 -16.67 0.45
N LEU A 569 -12.28 -15.81 -0.45
CA LEU A 569 -10.88 -15.38 -0.49
C LEU A 569 -10.45 -14.68 0.81
N PHE A 570 -11.24 -13.75 1.36
CA PHE A 570 -10.93 -13.12 2.66
C PHE A 570 -10.93 -14.12 3.83
N SER A 571 -11.91 -15.03 3.89
CA SER A 571 -11.96 -16.06 4.94
C SER A 571 -10.85 -17.09 4.81
N GLU A 572 -10.41 -17.43 3.59
CA GLU A 572 -9.28 -18.33 3.36
C GLU A 572 -7.93 -17.65 3.56
N MET A 573 -7.81 -16.35 3.29
CA MET A 573 -6.63 -15.55 3.67
C MET A 573 -6.51 -15.41 5.19
N GLU A 574 -7.61 -15.21 5.92
CA GLU A 574 -7.63 -15.25 7.40
C GLU A 574 -7.24 -16.65 7.94
N LYS A 575 -7.56 -17.74 7.20
CA LYS A 575 -7.12 -19.11 7.54
C LYS A 575 -5.64 -19.37 7.22
N ILE A 576 -5.11 -18.79 6.14
CA ILE A 576 -3.69 -18.89 5.79
C ILE A 576 -2.84 -18.09 6.79
N ASP A 577 -3.30 -16.92 7.25
CA ASP A 577 -2.65 -16.15 8.32
C ASP A 577 -2.74 -16.81 9.71
N ALA A 578 -3.75 -17.64 9.95
CA ALA A 578 -3.84 -18.47 11.15
C ALA A 578 -2.93 -19.72 11.07
N ASN A 579 -2.64 -20.22 9.87
CA ASN A 579 -1.84 -21.44 9.62
C ASN A 579 -0.38 -21.17 9.21
N SER A 580 0.03 -19.91 9.02
CA SER A 580 1.43 -19.53 8.77
C SER A 580 2.34 -19.69 10.01
N GLY A 581 1.76 -20.07 11.16
CA GLY A 581 2.48 -20.49 12.37
C GLY A 581 3.13 -21.88 12.31
N THR A 582 3.00 -22.62 11.20
CA THR A 582 3.66 -23.92 11.00
C THR A 582 4.22 -24.05 9.59
N LEU A 583 5.19 -23.20 9.26
CA LEU A 583 6.12 -23.45 8.15
C LEU A 583 7.53 -23.50 8.74
N ASN A 584 7.96 -24.70 9.09
CA ASN A 584 9.36 -25.01 9.34
C ASN A 584 10.12 -24.84 8.01
N LEU A 585 10.78 -23.71 7.84
CA LEU A 585 11.82 -23.53 6.83
C LEU A 585 13.11 -24.15 7.36
N THR A 586 13.26 -25.46 7.23
CA THR A 586 14.57 -26.12 7.37
C THR A 586 15.28 -26.10 6.02
N GLY A 587 16.31 -25.25 5.88
CA GLY A 587 17.26 -25.34 4.78
C GLY A 587 18.14 -26.59 4.88
N PRO A 588 18.73 -27.05 3.77
CA PRO A 588 19.63 -28.21 3.77
C PRO A 588 21.01 -27.79 4.29
N ARG A 589 21.13 -27.73 5.62
CA ARG A 589 22.33 -27.75 6.51
C ARG A 589 22.00 -26.87 7.71
N GLY A 590 21.66 -27.52 8.82
CA GLY A 590 21.41 -26.85 10.10
C GLY A 590 22.70 -26.34 10.71
N GLU A 591 23.03 -25.08 10.45
CA GLU A 591 23.92 -24.26 11.28
C GLU A 591 23.25 -22.89 11.47
N GLU A 592 23.02 -22.53 12.74
CA GLU A 592 22.55 -21.19 13.12
C GLU A 592 23.65 -20.16 12.80
N MET A 593 23.40 -19.28 11.83
CA MET A 593 24.19 -18.07 11.66
C MET A 593 23.62 -16.97 12.55
N ASP A 594 24.26 -16.78 13.70
CA ASP A 594 24.10 -15.59 14.55
C ASP A 594 24.49 -14.34 13.73
N VAL A 595 23.50 -13.61 13.24
CA VAL A 595 23.73 -12.25 12.72
C VAL A 595 23.93 -11.34 13.93
N ALA A 596 25.19 -11.17 14.32
CA ALA A 596 25.58 -10.24 15.37
C ALA A 596 25.21 -8.81 14.96
N VAL A 597 24.07 -8.34 15.47
CA VAL A 597 23.62 -6.95 15.38
C VAL A 597 24.67 -6.08 16.07
N SER A 598 25.29 -5.16 15.32
CA SER A 598 26.28 -4.21 15.85
C SER A 598 25.76 -3.53 17.13
N PRO A 599 26.60 -3.33 18.17
CA PRO A 599 26.21 -2.66 19.41
C PRO A 599 25.55 -1.27 19.20
N ASP A 600 25.88 -0.60 18.09
CA ASP A 600 25.29 0.69 17.71
C ASP A 600 23.83 0.58 17.24
N ILE A 601 23.42 -0.56 16.69
CA ILE A 601 22.03 -0.85 16.31
C ILE A 601 21.22 -1.17 17.58
N LYS A 602 21.76 -1.92 18.56
CA LYS A 602 21.08 -2.14 19.86
C LYS A 602 20.80 -0.82 20.60
N LYS A 603 21.69 0.18 20.50
CA LYS A 603 21.46 1.54 21.04
C LYS A 603 20.44 2.37 20.25
N ARG A 604 20.19 2.07 18.97
CA ARG A 604 19.14 2.72 18.15
C ARG A 604 17.76 2.08 18.38
N VAL A 605 17.71 0.78 18.65
CA VAL A 605 16.48 0.01 18.90
C VAL A 605 15.82 0.34 20.25
N SER A 606 16.54 0.96 21.19
CA SER A 606 16.00 1.31 22.53
C SER A 606 15.47 2.75 22.65
N LYS A 607 15.25 3.47 21.55
CA LYS A 607 14.81 4.87 21.60
C LYS A 607 13.29 4.98 21.73
N LYS A 608 12.85 5.70 22.75
CA LYS A 608 11.43 5.91 23.11
C LYS A 608 10.80 6.97 22.23
N ILE A 609 9.48 6.97 22.08
CA ILE A 609 8.76 8.08 21.45
C ILE A 609 9.08 9.38 22.21
N THR A 610 9.16 9.34 23.55
CA THR A 610 9.49 10.52 24.38
C THR A 610 10.88 11.10 24.12
N ASP A 611 11.86 10.28 23.77
CA ASP A 611 13.25 10.71 23.55
C ASP A 611 13.38 11.70 22.39
N TYR A 612 12.51 11.60 21.39
CA TYR A 612 12.52 12.48 20.21
C TYR A 612 11.90 13.86 20.46
N PHE A 613 11.15 14.04 21.56
CA PHE A 613 10.42 15.29 21.85
C PHE A 613 10.75 15.89 23.20
N ALA A 614 11.76 15.38 23.92
CA ALA A 614 12.31 16.07 25.07
C ALA A 614 12.82 17.44 24.62
N LYS A 615 12.11 18.52 24.98
CA LYS A 615 12.51 19.88 24.65
C LYS A 615 13.94 20.11 25.17
N LYS A 616 14.82 20.61 24.29
CA LYS A 616 15.88 21.53 24.73
C LYS A 616 15.16 22.67 25.45
N SER A 617 15.29 22.68 26.77
CA SER A 617 14.91 23.78 27.66
C SER A 617 15.57 25.08 27.27
#